data_AF-A0A0F5VDB9-F1
#
_entry.id   AF-A0A0F5VDB9-F1
#
_cell.length_a   1.000
_cell.length_b   1.000
_cell.length_c   1.000
_cell.angle_alpha   90.00
_cell.angle_beta   90.00
_cell.angle_gamma   90.00
#
_symmetry.space_group_name_H-M   'P 1'
#
loop_
_entity.id
_entity.type
_entity.pdbx_description
1 polymer ?
#
loop_
_entity_poly.entity_id
_entity_poly.type
_entity_poly.pdbx_seq_one_letter_code
_entity_poly.pdbx_strand_id
1 'polypeptide(L)'
;MIRKQRLPFVNFIERIKLKNNSKHPLVLFAWFGLTFSSATLALEEPLHPKVQKITEQQFLQFTQEALVYPQPALEMITSYQEAKERLGERFTANDKVEIRNDQGKVMFQHINHQNDDCGFKAYFPADNVIGLECIVDADYFLSLKTGESVEGNPESAIYSPDRQFRLITHYNGQEIGRFIQQKVNDTWVFVYGNDPDEYQILFSVQNITWLNNKKFVFKSQDMWSDPSDQPEYQYYLGAF
;
A
#
# COMPACT_ATOMS: atom_id res chain seq x y z
N MET A 1 12.79 -23.61 -30.81
CA MET A 1 14.19 -23.63 -30.33
C MET A 1 14.67 -22.18 -30.23
N ILE A 2 14.46 -21.54 -29.07
CA ILE A 2 14.84 -20.15 -28.80
C ILE A 2 15.52 -20.15 -27.43
N ARG A 3 16.81 -19.80 -27.40
CA ARG A 3 17.67 -19.81 -26.21
C ARG A 3 17.38 -18.58 -25.35
N LYS A 4 17.02 -18.81 -24.09
CA LYS A 4 17.06 -17.80 -23.01
C LYS A 4 18.52 -17.46 -22.72
N GLN A 5 18.93 -16.21 -22.92
CA GLN A 5 20.19 -15.69 -22.37
C GLN A 5 19.90 -15.09 -20.98
N ARG A 6 20.58 -15.63 -19.95
CA ARG A 6 20.64 -15.05 -18.60
C ARG A 6 21.82 -14.10 -18.54
N LEU A 7 21.61 -12.90 -17.99
CA LEU A 7 22.67 -11.97 -17.62
C LEU A 7 23.31 -12.38 -16.28
N PRO A 8 24.63 -12.17 -16.07
CA PRO A 8 25.33 -12.64 -14.88
C PRO A 8 25.23 -11.66 -13.71
N PHE A 9 24.91 -12.22 -12.53
CA PHE A 9 25.10 -11.60 -11.23
C PHE A 9 26.59 -11.44 -10.93
N VAL A 10 27.04 -10.22 -10.62
CA VAL A 10 28.39 -9.94 -10.14
C VAL A 10 28.38 -9.88 -8.61
N ASN A 11 29.19 -10.77 -8.00
CA ASN A 11 29.50 -10.80 -6.58
C ASN A 11 30.36 -9.59 -6.18
N PHE A 12 29.95 -8.86 -5.14
CA PHE A 12 30.76 -7.82 -4.52
C PHE A 12 30.79 -7.99 -3.00
N ILE A 13 31.72 -8.82 -2.50
CA ILE A 13 32.15 -8.79 -1.10
C ILE A 13 33.68 -8.91 -1.09
N GLU A 14 34.37 -7.77 -0.98
CA GLU A 14 35.76 -7.71 -0.53
C GLU A 14 35.88 -6.94 0.79
N ARG A 15 36.21 -7.70 1.83
CA ARG A 15 37.31 -7.49 2.78
C ARG A 15 37.59 -6.06 3.28
N ILE A 16 37.14 -5.80 4.51
CA ILE A 16 37.83 -4.85 5.41
C ILE A 16 38.56 -5.64 6.49
N LYS A 17 39.90 -5.72 6.38
CA LYS A 17 40.80 -6.14 7.46
C LYS A 17 41.17 -4.91 8.29
N LEU A 18 40.65 -4.81 9.51
CA LEU A 18 41.19 -3.88 10.50
C LEU A 18 42.18 -4.62 11.42
N LYS A 19 43.46 -4.29 11.24
CA LYS A 19 44.51 -4.51 12.26
C LYS A 19 44.18 -3.58 13.42
N ASN A 20 43.96 -4.11 14.61
CA ASN A 20 44.02 -3.32 15.83
C ASN A 20 45.02 -3.95 16.80
N ASN A 21 46.02 -3.15 17.17
CA ASN A 21 47.17 -3.52 17.96
C ASN A 21 47.31 -2.43 19.03
N SER A 22 46.72 -2.63 20.21
CA SER A 22 47.06 -1.83 21.38
C SER A 22 46.76 -2.63 22.66
N LYS A 23 47.83 -2.83 23.43
CA LYS A 23 47.86 -3.45 24.75
C LYS A 23 47.45 -2.39 25.77
N HIS A 24 46.45 -2.63 26.60
CA HIS A 24 46.27 -1.98 27.92
C HIS A 24 45.33 -2.84 28.81
N PRO A 25 45.39 -2.66 30.15
CA PRO A 25 45.28 -3.74 31.12
C PRO A 25 43.85 -4.13 31.51
N LEU A 26 43.71 -5.37 31.98
CA LEU A 26 42.49 -5.94 32.55
C LEU A 26 41.92 -5.05 33.67
N VAL A 27 40.74 -4.49 33.42
CA VAL A 27 39.82 -4.00 34.45
C VAL A 27 38.68 -5.01 34.54
N LEU A 28 38.63 -5.73 35.66
CA LEU A 28 37.52 -6.62 36.04
C LEU A 28 36.27 -5.77 36.27
N PHE A 29 35.39 -5.70 35.28
CA PHE A 29 34.02 -5.24 35.47
C PHE A 29 33.13 -6.43 35.82
N ALA A 30 32.58 -6.40 37.03
CA ALA A 30 31.55 -7.31 37.48
C ALA A 30 30.31 -7.14 36.58
N TRP A 31 29.96 -8.23 35.87
CA TRP A 31 28.74 -8.33 35.10
C TRP A 31 27.55 -8.42 36.06
N PHE A 32 26.83 -7.32 36.23
CA PHE A 32 25.40 -7.40 36.57
C PHE A 32 24.68 -7.88 35.31
N GLY A 33 24.24 -9.13 35.33
CA GLY A 33 23.37 -9.70 34.29
C GLY A 33 22.01 -9.01 34.31
N LEU A 34 21.91 -7.88 33.61
CA LEU A 34 20.64 -7.40 33.10
C LEU A 34 20.29 -8.30 31.91
N THR A 35 19.40 -9.26 32.15
CA THR A 35 18.72 -9.96 31.08
C THR A 35 17.82 -8.96 30.38
N PHE A 36 18.37 -8.28 29.36
CA PHE A 36 17.52 -7.66 28.35
C PHE A 36 16.76 -8.80 27.70
N SER A 37 15.50 -8.95 28.08
CA SER A 37 14.54 -9.73 27.32
C SER A 37 14.39 -8.99 26.01
N SER A 38 15.16 -9.40 25.00
CA SER A 38 14.93 -9.00 23.63
C SER A 38 13.56 -9.56 23.26
N ALA A 39 12.51 -8.79 23.53
CA ALA A 39 11.25 -8.94 22.83
C ALA A 39 11.57 -8.60 21.38
N THR A 40 12.05 -9.59 20.64
CA THR A 40 12.06 -9.56 19.19
C THR A 40 10.60 -9.35 18.82
N LEU A 41 10.23 -8.12 18.46
CA LEU A 41 8.97 -7.86 17.78
C LEU A 41 9.01 -8.74 16.53
N ALA A 42 8.35 -9.89 16.60
CA ALA A 42 8.17 -10.73 15.43
C ALA A 42 7.44 -9.87 14.41
N LEU A 43 8.07 -9.63 13.27
CA LEU A 43 7.41 -8.95 12.17
C LEU A 43 6.19 -9.81 11.81
N GLU A 44 4.99 -9.27 11.96
CA GLU A 44 3.79 -9.98 11.52
C GLU A 44 3.85 -10.13 10.00
N GLU A 45 3.88 -11.36 9.52
CA GLU A 45 3.91 -11.62 8.08
C GLU A 45 2.54 -11.27 7.46
N PRO A 46 2.52 -10.62 6.29
CA PRO A 46 1.26 -10.33 5.59
C PRO A 46 0.48 -11.61 5.29
N LEU A 47 -0.82 -11.59 5.58
CA LEU A 47 -1.74 -12.70 5.37
C LEU A 47 -2.29 -12.63 3.94
N HIS A 48 -1.96 -13.63 3.13
CA HIS A 48 -2.50 -13.78 1.77
C HIS A 48 -3.85 -14.50 1.82
N PRO A 49 -4.97 -13.89 1.37
CA PRO A 49 -6.27 -14.54 1.44
C PRO A 49 -6.38 -15.65 0.39
N LYS A 50 -7.11 -16.71 0.73
CA LYS A 50 -7.58 -17.70 -0.24
C LYS A 50 -8.89 -17.19 -0.83
N VAL A 51 -8.89 -16.95 -2.13
CA VAL A 51 -10.07 -16.54 -2.90
C VAL A 51 -10.57 -17.71 -3.73
N GLN A 52 -11.85 -18.03 -3.58
CA GLN A 52 -12.50 -19.12 -4.31
C GLN A 52 -13.81 -18.67 -4.93
N LYS A 53 -14.15 -19.24 -6.08
CA LYS A 53 -15.46 -19.04 -6.73
C LYS A 53 -16.58 -19.62 -5.87
N ILE A 54 -17.71 -18.93 -5.80
CA ILE A 54 -18.95 -19.36 -5.14
C ILE A 54 -20.13 -19.19 -6.10
N THR A 55 -21.29 -19.73 -5.76
CA THR A 55 -22.51 -19.51 -6.54
C THR A 55 -23.12 -18.14 -6.22
N GLU A 56 -23.93 -17.61 -7.15
CA GLU A 56 -24.72 -16.40 -6.91
C GLU A 56 -25.60 -16.54 -5.65
N GLN A 57 -26.24 -17.70 -5.47
CA GLN A 57 -27.08 -17.96 -4.30
C GLN A 57 -26.29 -17.84 -2.99
N GLN A 58 -25.06 -18.37 -2.95
CA GLN A 58 -24.18 -18.23 -1.78
C GLN A 58 -23.78 -16.77 -1.55
N PHE A 59 -23.47 -16.03 -2.61
CA PHE A 59 -23.15 -14.60 -2.52
C PHE A 59 -24.33 -13.79 -1.95
N LEU A 60 -25.55 -14.03 -2.46
CA LEU A 60 -26.77 -13.38 -1.97
C LEU A 60 -27.03 -13.72 -0.51
N GLN A 61 -26.85 -14.97 -0.11
CA GLN A 61 -26.99 -15.37 1.30
C GLN A 61 -25.97 -14.62 2.19
N PHE A 62 -24.69 -14.64 1.82
CA PHE A 62 -23.65 -13.97 2.60
C PHE A 62 -23.89 -12.46 2.73
N THR A 63 -24.34 -11.80 1.66
CA THR A 63 -24.61 -10.35 1.67
C THR A 63 -25.85 -10.00 2.49
N GLN A 64 -26.89 -10.85 2.49
CA GLN A 64 -28.08 -10.65 3.32
C GLN A 64 -27.79 -10.85 4.81
N GLU A 65 -26.89 -11.78 5.15
CA GLU A 65 -26.49 -12.08 6.52
C GLU A 65 -25.36 -11.17 7.04
N ALA A 66 -24.73 -10.38 6.15
CA ALA A 66 -23.62 -9.52 6.51
C ALA A 66 -24.06 -8.40 7.47
N LEU A 67 -23.28 -8.19 8.52
CA LEU A 67 -23.43 -7.02 9.37
C LEU A 67 -22.96 -5.79 8.60
N VAL A 68 -23.68 -4.67 8.77
CA VAL A 68 -23.26 -3.38 8.23
C VAL A 68 -22.26 -2.76 9.21
N TYR A 69 -21.04 -2.51 8.72
CA TYR A 69 -19.98 -1.88 9.51
C TYR A 69 -19.75 -0.44 9.05
N PRO A 70 -19.73 0.55 9.96
CA PRO A 70 -19.45 1.92 9.59
C PRO A 70 -18.02 2.07 9.09
N GLN A 71 -17.86 2.64 7.90
CA GLN A 71 -16.55 3.01 7.38
C GLN A 71 -15.97 4.18 8.19
N PRO A 72 -14.65 4.23 8.41
CA PRO A 72 -14.04 5.38 9.09
C PRO A 72 -14.31 6.67 8.32
N ALA A 73 -14.49 7.77 9.05
CA ALA A 73 -14.53 9.08 8.42
C ALA A 73 -13.19 9.34 7.72
N LEU A 74 -13.24 9.68 6.44
CA LEU A 74 -12.07 10.08 5.68
C LEU A 74 -11.73 11.52 6.02
N GLU A 75 -10.61 11.72 6.71
CA GLU A 75 -10.00 13.03 6.80
C GLU A 75 -9.17 13.27 5.54
N MET A 76 -9.58 14.23 4.73
CA MET A 76 -8.92 14.64 3.49
C MET A 76 -8.80 16.16 3.47
N ILE A 77 -7.57 16.64 3.37
CA ILE A 77 -7.26 18.08 3.35
C ILE A 77 -6.91 18.46 1.90
N THR A 78 -7.83 19.13 1.22
CA THR A 78 -7.66 19.56 -0.18
C THR A 78 -7.10 20.99 -0.30
N SER A 79 -7.08 21.74 0.80
CA SER A 79 -6.41 23.04 0.86
C SER A 79 -4.91 22.85 1.03
N TYR A 80 -4.12 23.26 0.04
CA TYR A 80 -2.66 23.25 0.14
C TYR A 80 -2.17 24.08 1.33
N GLN A 81 -2.79 25.23 1.59
CA GLN A 81 -2.41 26.10 2.71
C GLN A 81 -2.62 25.39 4.06
N GLU A 82 -3.75 24.70 4.24
CA GLU A 82 -3.99 23.93 5.45
C GLU A 82 -3.01 22.75 5.58
N ALA A 83 -2.77 22.02 4.48
CA ALA A 83 -1.81 20.93 4.47
C ALA A 83 -0.40 21.42 4.85
N LYS A 84 0.02 22.58 4.32
CA LYS A 84 1.29 23.22 4.65
C LYS A 84 1.37 23.67 6.10
N GLU A 85 0.28 24.18 6.68
CA GLU A 85 0.23 24.54 8.11
C GLU A 85 0.39 23.31 9.00
N ARG A 86 -0.22 22.18 8.63
CA ARG A 86 -0.10 20.93 9.40
C ARG A 86 1.24 20.22 9.23
N LEU A 87 1.79 20.25 8.03
CA LEU A 87 3.02 19.52 7.68
C LEU A 87 4.29 20.35 7.88
N GLY A 88 4.17 21.68 7.95
CA GLY A 88 5.30 22.59 8.06
C GLY A 88 6.28 22.40 6.91
N GLU A 89 7.56 22.29 7.24
CA GLU A 89 8.63 22.08 6.24
C GLU A 89 8.68 20.64 5.71
N ARG A 90 7.87 19.72 6.22
CA ARG A 90 7.87 18.33 5.73
C ARG A 90 7.35 18.19 4.31
N PHE A 91 6.57 19.15 3.83
CA PHE A 91 5.98 19.11 2.50
C PHE A 91 5.89 20.51 1.88
N THR A 92 6.29 20.61 0.62
CA THR A 92 6.08 21.79 -0.22
C THR A 92 5.71 21.37 -1.63
N ALA A 93 4.77 22.06 -2.27
CA ALA A 93 4.32 21.81 -3.65
C ALA A 93 4.02 23.13 -4.38
N ASN A 94 5.06 23.95 -4.56
CA ASN A 94 5.01 25.15 -5.41
C ASN A 94 5.81 24.88 -6.70
N ASP A 95 6.99 25.50 -6.84
CA ASP A 95 7.91 25.31 -7.97
C ASP A 95 8.61 23.94 -7.96
N LYS A 96 8.45 23.20 -6.85
CA LYS A 96 8.90 21.83 -6.67
C LYS A 96 7.96 21.13 -5.70
N VAL A 97 7.81 19.83 -5.89
CA VAL A 97 7.28 18.90 -4.89
C VAL A 97 8.47 18.39 -4.09
N GLU A 98 8.42 18.54 -2.76
CA GLU A 98 9.48 18.05 -1.87
C GLU A 98 8.87 17.44 -0.62
N ILE A 99 9.41 16.28 -0.20
CA ILE A 99 9.08 15.62 1.07
C ILE A 99 10.33 15.50 1.91
N ARG A 100 10.23 15.87 3.19
CA ARG A 100 11.30 15.73 4.18
C ARG A 100 10.89 14.80 5.31
N ASN A 101 11.87 14.10 5.87
CA ASN A 101 11.68 13.35 7.11
C ASN A 101 11.64 14.29 8.32
N ASP A 102 11.41 13.74 9.51
CA ASP A 102 11.32 14.50 10.77
C ASP A 102 12.64 15.20 11.16
N GLN A 103 13.76 14.86 10.50
CA GLN A 103 15.07 15.49 10.70
C GLN A 103 15.36 16.57 9.64
N GLY A 104 14.39 16.89 8.77
CA GLY A 104 14.54 17.87 7.70
C GLY A 104 15.33 17.36 6.49
N LYS A 105 15.72 16.09 6.44
CA LYS A 105 16.39 15.48 5.29
C LYS A 105 15.38 15.27 4.16
N VAL A 106 15.74 15.72 2.94
CA VAL A 106 14.96 15.47 1.73
C VAL A 106 14.92 13.97 1.44
N MET A 107 13.71 13.43 1.33
CA MET A 107 13.44 12.03 0.93
C MET A 107 12.98 11.94 -0.52
N PHE A 108 12.23 12.94 -0.96
CA PHE A 108 11.73 13.05 -2.33
C PHE A 108 11.83 14.49 -2.80
N GLN A 109 12.20 14.67 -4.07
CA GLN A 109 12.18 15.97 -4.72
C GLN A 109 11.87 15.79 -6.21
N HIS A 110 10.88 16.53 -6.70
CA HIS A 110 10.57 16.68 -8.11
C HIS A 110 10.46 18.17 -8.43
N ILE A 111 11.17 18.62 -9.47
CA ILE A 111 11.12 20.02 -9.91
C ILE A 111 10.01 20.11 -10.94
N ASN A 112 9.02 20.96 -10.67
CA ASN A 112 7.93 21.21 -11.60
C ASN A 112 8.50 22.00 -12.79
N HIS A 113 8.37 21.44 -13.98
CA HIS A 113 8.72 22.12 -15.24
C HIS A 113 7.42 22.57 -15.91
N GLN A 114 7.44 23.68 -16.65
CA GLN A 114 6.26 24.35 -17.26
C GLN A 114 5.27 23.45 -18.04
N ASN A 115 5.63 22.19 -18.34
CA ASN A 115 4.83 21.22 -19.07
C ASN A 115 4.71 19.82 -18.39
N ASP A 116 5.15 19.65 -17.13
CA ASP A 116 5.09 18.39 -16.34
C ASP A 116 4.65 18.67 -14.89
N ASP A 117 3.71 19.60 -14.71
CA ASP A 117 3.32 20.11 -13.40
C ASP A 117 2.41 19.11 -12.67
N CYS A 118 2.95 18.45 -11.64
CA CYS A 118 2.15 17.81 -10.62
C CYS A 118 1.70 18.85 -9.58
N GLY A 119 0.39 19.04 -9.44
CA GLY A 119 -0.22 19.91 -8.44
C GLY A 119 -0.57 19.16 -7.16
N PHE A 120 -0.64 19.88 -6.04
CA PHE A 120 -1.20 19.32 -4.80
C PHE A 120 -2.69 19.02 -4.98
N LYS A 121 -3.10 17.77 -4.76
CA LYS A 121 -4.50 17.32 -4.80
C LYS A 121 -5.08 17.25 -3.40
N ALA A 122 -4.44 16.49 -2.51
CA ALA A 122 -4.90 16.30 -1.14
C ALA A 122 -3.82 15.77 -0.21
N TYR A 123 -4.01 15.98 1.09
CA TYR A 123 -3.28 15.29 2.15
C TYR A 123 -4.24 14.36 2.90
N PHE A 124 -3.83 13.10 3.10
CA PHE A 124 -4.55 12.06 3.84
C PHE A 124 -3.81 11.76 5.15
N PRO A 125 -4.18 12.40 6.28
CA PRO A 125 -3.42 12.29 7.53
C PRO A 125 -3.36 10.88 8.11
N ALA A 126 -4.44 10.12 8.00
CA ALA A 126 -4.53 8.76 8.55
C ALA A 126 -3.51 7.79 7.93
N ASP A 127 -3.21 7.98 6.64
CA ASP A 127 -2.24 7.15 5.90
C ASP A 127 -0.86 7.81 5.79
N ASN A 128 -0.74 9.08 6.19
CA ASN A 128 0.45 9.91 6.00
C ASN A 128 0.88 9.97 4.53
N VAL A 129 -0.08 10.26 3.64
CA VAL A 129 0.08 10.26 2.18
C VAL A 129 -0.32 11.60 1.58
N ILE A 130 0.46 12.07 0.61
CA ILE A 130 0.11 13.20 -0.26
C ILE A 130 -0.36 12.67 -1.60
N GLY A 131 -1.53 13.13 -2.05
CA GLY A 131 -1.99 12.99 -3.42
C GLY A 131 -1.56 14.19 -4.27
N LEU A 132 -1.10 13.88 -5.47
CA LEU A 132 -0.76 14.84 -6.51
C LEU A 132 -1.61 14.56 -7.75
N GLU A 133 -1.92 15.60 -8.50
CA GLU A 133 -2.60 15.52 -9.79
C GLU A 133 -1.61 15.96 -10.87
N CYS A 134 -1.31 15.07 -11.81
CA CYS A 134 -0.37 15.30 -12.91
C CYS A 134 -1.10 15.18 -14.26
N ILE A 135 -0.44 15.49 -15.38
CA ILE A 135 -1.02 15.77 -16.72
C ILE A 135 -1.81 14.60 -17.39
N VAL A 136 -1.96 13.45 -16.73
CA VAL A 136 -2.72 12.29 -17.23
C VAL A 136 -3.80 11.80 -16.28
N ASP A 137 -4.21 12.64 -15.31
CA ASP A 137 -5.20 12.32 -14.26
C ASP A 137 -4.91 11.02 -13.50
N ALA A 138 -3.68 10.52 -13.59
CA ALA A 138 -3.24 9.33 -12.87
C ALA A 138 -3.16 9.63 -11.39
N ASP A 139 -3.56 8.65 -10.59
CA ASP A 139 -3.38 8.64 -9.16
C ASP A 139 -1.87 8.65 -8.83
N TYR A 140 -1.34 9.79 -8.41
CA TYR A 140 0.04 9.87 -7.95
C TYR A 140 0.08 10.20 -6.46
N PHE A 141 0.41 9.19 -5.66
CA PHE A 141 0.43 9.29 -4.20
C PHE A 141 1.84 9.05 -3.67
N LEU A 142 2.26 9.85 -2.70
CA LEU A 142 3.57 9.77 -2.06
C LEU A 142 3.43 9.55 -0.56
N SER A 143 4.18 8.60 -0.02
CA SER A 143 4.31 8.37 1.42
C SER A 143 5.14 9.49 2.05
N LEU A 144 4.58 10.21 3.03
CA LEU A 144 5.32 11.17 3.85
C LEU A 144 6.29 10.49 4.84
N LYS A 145 6.18 9.16 5.02
CA LYS A 145 7.11 8.37 5.86
C LYS A 145 8.40 8.03 5.12
N THR A 146 8.30 7.67 3.83
CA THR A 146 9.43 7.13 3.05
C THR A 146 9.84 8.01 1.89
N GLY A 147 8.96 8.90 1.40
CA GLY A 147 9.14 9.65 0.17
C GLY A 147 8.89 8.84 -1.10
N GLU A 148 8.48 7.58 -0.97
CA GLU A 148 8.23 6.68 -2.10
C GLU A 148 6.79 6.79 -2.59
N SER A 149 6.59 6.46 -3.87
CA SER A 149 5.25 6.32 -4.45
C SER A 149 4.50 5.20 -3.74
N VAL A 150 3.22 5.44 -3.46
CA VAL A 150 2.30 4.41 -2.95
C VAL A 150 1.20 4.18 -3.97
N GLU A 151 0.84 2.93 -4.16
CA GLU A 151 -0.26 2.54 -5.02
C GLU A 151 -1.55 2.40 -4.18
N GLY A 152 -2.65 2.88 -4.77
CA GLY A 152 -3.96 2.92 -4.12
C GLY A 152 -4.34 4.31 -3.62
N ASN A 153 -5.51 4.77 -4.04
CA ASN A 153 -6.15 6.01 -3.62
C ASN A 153 -6.86 5.83 -2.26
N PRO A 154 -6.41 6.49 -1.17
CA PRO A 154 -7.03 6.36 0.15
C PRO A 154 -8.52 6.71 0.18
N GLU A 155 -9.00 7.58 -0.71
CA GLU A 155 -10.41 7.95 -0.83
C GLU A 155 -11.29 6.77 -1.28
N SER A 156 -10.73 5.83 -2.04
CA SER A 156 -11.44 4.65 -2.55
C SER A 156 -11.49 3.48 -1.56
N ALA A 157 -10.90 3.64 -0.38
CA ALA A 157 -10.69 2.53 0.53
C ALA A 157 -11.99 1.99 1.15
N ILE A 158 -12.19 0.67 1.07
CA ILE A 158 -13.27 -0.05 1.74
C ILE A 158 -12.67 -0.96 2.81
N TYR A 159 -12.81 -0.55 4.06
CA TYR A 159 -12.18 -1.18 5.22
C TYR A 159 -12.99 -2.37 5.75
N SER A 160 -12.24 -3.38 6.18
CA SER A 160 -12.69 -4.42 7.11
C SER A 160 -13.11 -3.81 8.46
N PRO A 161 -13.89 -4.52 9.30
CA PRO A 161 -14.46 -3.93 10.51
C PRO A 161 -13.43 -3.42 11.54
N ASP A 162 -12.33 -4.16 11.72
CA ASP A 162 -11.20 -3.74 12.58
C ASP A 162 -10.15 -2.87 11.87
N ARG A 163 -10.39 -2.59 10.58
CA ARG A 163 -9.54 -1.75 9.73
C ARG A 163 -8.12 -2.31 9.56
N GLN A 164 -7.92 -3.61 9.77
CA GLN A 164 -6.63 -4.26 9.47
C GLN A 164 -6.47 -4.57 7.99
N PHE A 165 -7.58 -4.71 7.26
CA PHE A 165 -7.60 -4.89 5.81
C PHE A 165 -8.44 -3.83 5.12
N ARG A 166 -8.11 -3.54 3.86
CA ARG A 166 -8.91 -2.70 2.98
C ARG A 166 -8.83 -3.16 1.52
N LEU A 167 -9.91 -2.99 0.77
CA LEU A 167 -9.83 -2.91 -0.69
C LEU A 167 -9.52 -1.47 -1.07
N ILE A 168 -8.61 -1.27 -2.01
CA ILE A 168 -8.26 0.05 -2.54
C ILE A 168 -8.20 0.01 -4.07
N THR A 169 -8.49 1.15 -4.69
CA THR A 169 -8.46 1.35 -6.14
C THR A 169 -7.29 2.26 -6.51
N HIS A 170 -6.68 2.05 -7.66
CA HIS A 170 -5.63 2.89 -8.21
C HIS A 170 -5.85 3.08 -9.71
N TYR A 171 -5.81 4.32 -10.19
CA TYR A 171 -5.88 4.62 -11.61
C TYR A 171 -4.53 5.09 -12.14
N ASN A 172 -3.92 4.35 -13.07
CA ASN A 172 -2.58 4.68 -13.58
C ASN A 172 -2.59 5.60 -14.81
N GLY A 173 -3.74 6.19 -15.16
CA GLY A 173 -3.92 7.00 -16.38
C GLY A 173 -4.39 6.21 -17.61
N GLN A 174 -4.47 4.88 -17.53
CA GLN A 174 -5.00 4.01 -18.59
C GLN A 174 -6.01 2.99 -18.06
N GLU A 175 -5.67 2.35 -16.94
CA GLU A 175 -6.43 1.27 -16.35
C GLU A 175 -6.65 1.50 -14.85
N ILE A 176 -7.68 0.85 -14.34
CA ILE A 176 -8.02 0.84 -12.92
C ILE A 176 -7.56 -0.48 -12.32
N GLY A 177 -6.58 -0.42 -11.43
CA GLY A 177 -6.17 -1.51 -10.56
C GLY A 177 -6.98 -1.51 -9.26
N ARG A 178 -7.24 -2.70 -8.72
CA ARG A 178 -7.83 -2.88 -7.39
C ARG A 178 -7.02 -3.91 -6.62
N PHE A 179 -6.79 -3.62 -5.34
CA PHE A 179 -5.92 -4.42 -4.50
C PHE A 179 -6.50 -4.57 -3.11
N ILE A 180 -6.21 -5.69 -2.46
CA ILE A 180 -6.43 -5.84 -1.02
C ILE A 180 -5.11 -5.56 -0.32
N GLN A 181 -5.16 -4.69 0.68
CA GLN A 181 -4.02 -4.34 1.51
C GLN A 181 -4.28 -4.72 2.97
N GLN A 182 -3.22 -5.13 3.67
CA GLN A 182 -3.19 -5.32 5.11
C GLN A 182 -2.35 -4.21 5.76
N LYS A 183 -2.78 -3.75 6.94
CA LYS A 183 -2.01 -2.84 7.77
C LYS A 183 -1.00 -3.65 8.60
N VAL A 184 0.29 -3.47 8.33
CA VAL A 184 1.40 -4.09 9.06
C VAL A 184 2.33 -2.98 9.55
N ASN A 185 2.53 -2.87 10.88
CA ASN A 185 3.36 -1.82 11.49
C ASN A 185 3.04 -0.39 10.98
N ASP A 186 1.75 -0.05 10.92
CA ASP A 186 1.24 1.23 10.39
C ASP A 186 1.56 1.53 8.92
N THR A 187 1.86 0.50 8.14
CA THR A 187 2.05 0.59 6.69
C THR A 187 1.11 -0.37 5.98
N TRP A 188 0.53 0.08 4.87
CA TRP A 188 -0.32 -0.76 4.03
C TRP A 188 0.55 -1.59 3.08
N VAL A 189 0.35 -2.90 3.11
CA VAL A 189 1.09 -3.87 2.27
C VAL A 189 0.08 -4.64 1.42
N PHE A 190 0.39 -4.84 0.15
CA PHE A 190 -0.44 -5.66 -0.74
C PHE A 190 -0.46 -7.11 -0.28
N VAL A 191 -1.67 -7.67 -0.20
CA VAL A 191 -1.90 -9.08 0.15
C VAL A 191 -2.74 -9.82 -0.88
N TYR A 192 -3.34 -9.12 -1.85
CA TYR A 192 -4.03 -9.76 -2.98
C TYR A 192 -4.20 -8.76 -4.14
N GLY A 193 -4.08 -9.23 -5.38
CA GLY A 193 -4.29 -8.43 -6.59
C GLY A 193 -3.04 -7.90 -7.27
N ASN A 194 -1.85 -8.20 -6.75
CA ASN A 194 -0.57 -7.83 -7.38
C ASN A 194 -0.01 -8.96 -8.28
N ASP A 195 -0.52 -10.18 -8.13
CA ASP A 195 -0.26 -11.27 -9.08
C ASP A 195 -1.18 -11.14 -10.31
N PRO A 196 -0.72 -11.45 -11.54
CA PRO A 196 -1.54 -11.32 -12.75
C PRO A 196 -2.89 -12.04 -12.71
N ASP A 197 -2.97 -13.23 -12.10
CA ASP A 197 -4.22 -14.00 -12.04
C ASP A 197 -5.19 -13.35 -11.02
N GLU A 198 -4.66 -12.83 -9.93
CA GLU A 198 -5.44 -12.11 -8.90
C GLU A 198 -5.90 -10.73 -9.38
N TYR A 199 -5.04 -10.04 -10.12
CA TYR A 199 -5.34 -8.75 -10.74
C TYR A 199 -6.54 -8.88 -11.68
N GLN A 200 -6.59 -9.92 -12.51
CA GLN A 200 -7.75 -10.19 -13.37
C GLN A 200 -9.03 -10.41 -12.56
N ILE A 201 -8.96 -11.14 -11.45
CA ILE A 201 -10.10 -11.36 -10.57
C ILE A 201 -10.59 -10.01 -9.98
N LEU A 202 -9.68 -9.13 -9.59
CA LEU A 202 -10.01 -7.84 -8.98
C LEU A 202 -10.33 -6.72 -9.98
N PHE A 203 -10.01 -6.90 -11.26
CA PHE A 203 -10.07 -5.84 -12.26
C PHE A 203 -11.44 -5.16 -12.35
N SER A 204 -12.53 -5.94 -12.27
CA SER A 204 -13.90 -5.42 -12.33
C SER A 204 -14.72 -5.77 -11.09
N VAL A 205 -14.10 -5.64 -9.91
CA VAL A 205 -14.79 -5.86 -8.62
C VAL A 205 -15.95 -4.90 -8.45
N GLN A 206 -17.07 -5.47 -8.03
CA GLN A 206 -18.27 -4.76 -7.59
C GLN A 206 -18.77 -5.38 -6.28
N ASN A 207 -19.46 -4.58 -5.49
CA ASN A 207 -20.18 -5.00 -4.29
C ASN A 207 -19.35 -5.85 -3.31
N ILE A 208 -18.09 -5.45 -3.06
CA ILE A 208 -17.33 -6.08 -2.00
C ILE A 208 -18.03 -5.84 -0.65
N THR A 209 -18.20 -6.91 0.10
CA THR A 209 -18.81 -6.89 1.43
C THR A 209 -17.91 -7.66 2.38
N TRP A 210 -17.40 -6.97 3.39
CA TRP A 210 -16.70 -7.61 4.50
C TRP A 210 -17.72 -8.34 5.38
N LEU A 211 -17.58 -9.65 5.51
CA LEU A 211 -18.43 -10.46 6.40
C LEU A 211 -17.95 -10.34 7.84
N ASN A 212 -16.64 -10.27 8.03
CA ASN A 212 -15.93 -9.99 9.28
C ASN A 212 -14.47 -9.61 8.96
N ASN A 213 -13.61 -9.49 9.98
CA ASN A 213 -12.19 -9.10 9.81
C ASN A 213 -11.35 -10.07 8.96
N LYS A 214 -11.83 -11.29 8.72
CA LYS A 214 -11.08 -12.34 8.01
C LYS A 214 -11.78 -12.88 6.77
N LYS A 215 -12.98 -12.39 6.45
CA LYS A 215 -13.76 -12.89 5.32
C LYS A 215 -14.47 -11.77 4.59
N PHE A 216 -14.49 -11.86 3.27
CA PHE A 216 -15.19 -10.94 2.40
C PHE A 216 -15.77 -11.69 1.20
N VAL A 217 -16.85 -11.15 0.65
CA VAL A 217 -17.42 -11.62 -0.61
C VAL A 217 -17.46 -10.47 -1.60
N PHE A 218 -17.33 -10.77 -2.88
CA PHE A 218 -17.46 -9.78 -3.94
C PHE A 218 -17.94 -10.47 -5.21
N LYS A 219 -18.44 -9.68 -6.16
CA LYS A 219 -18.65 -10.13 -7.53
C LYS A 219 -17.68 -9.39 -8.45
N SER A 220 -17.27 -10.04 -9.53
CA SER A 220 -16.42 -9.45 -10.56
C SER A 220 -17.05 -9.71 -11.92
N GLN A 221 -17.05 -8.72 -12.79
CA GLN A 221 -17.53 -8.87 -14.15
C GLN A 221 -16.45 -9.53 -15.02
N ASP A 222 -16.84 -10.52 -15.82
CA ASP A 222 -15.94 -11.06 -16.84
C ASP A 222 -15.73 -9.99 -17.93
N MET A 223 -14.48 -9.57 -18.11
CA MET A 223 -14.12 -8.54 -19.09
C MET A 223 -14.12 -9.04 -20.53
N TRP A 224 -14.07 -10.35 -20.71
CA TRP A 224 -13.98 -10.97 -22.03
C TRP A 224 -15.34 -11.41 -22.57
N SER A 225 -16.42 -11.21 -21.81
CA SER A 225 -17.78 -11.40 -22.31
C SER A 225 -18.13 -10.36 -23.37
N ASP A 226 -18.82 -10.77 -24.43
CA ASP A 226 -19.26 -9.88 -25.51
C ASP A 226 -20.11 -8.74 -24.92
N PRO A 227 -19.86 -7.45 -25.25
CA PRO A 227 -20.65 -6.32 -24.76
C PRO A 227 -22.14 -6.39 -25.14
N SER A 228 -22.50 -7.20 -26.14
CA SER A 228 -23.88 -7.45 -26.55
C SER A 228 -24.60 -8.50 -25.70
N ASP A 229 -23.85 -9.27 -24.91
CA ASP A 229 -24.38 -10.19 -23.91
C ASP A 229 -24.65 -9.47 -22.59
N GLN A 230 -25.60 -9.99 -21.81
CA GLN A 230 -25.78 -9.53 -20.43
C GLN A 230 -24.46 -9.77 -19.66
N PRO A 231 -24.00 -8.82 -18.83
CA PRO A 231 -22.72 -8.95 -18.15
C PRO A 231 -22.69 -10.21 -17.29
N GLU A 232 -21.79 -11.13 -17.60
CA GLU A 232 -21.60 -12.33 -16.79
C GLU A 232 -20.78 -12.00 -15.55
N TYR A 233 -21.36 -12.24 -14.39
CA TYR A 233 -20.71 -12.04 -13.10
C TYR A 233 -20.17 -13.36 -12.55
N GLN A 234 -18.95 -13.30 -12.02
CA GLN A 234 -18.36 -14.34 -11.21
C GLN A 234 -18.36 -13.89 -9.74
N TYR A 235 -18.71 -14.80 -8.84
CA TYR A 235 -18.86 -14.52 -7.42
C TYR A 235 -17.75 -15.19 -6.63
N TYR A 236 -17.24 -14.51 -5.61
CA TYR A 236 -16.06 -14.94 -4.87
C TYR A 236 -16.25 -14.82 -3.36
N LEU A 237 -15.64 -15.76 -2.63
CA LEU A 237 -15.40 -15.69 -1.19
C LEU A 237 -13.89 -15.64 -0.96
N GLY A 238 -13.43 -14.61 -0.27
CA GLY A 238 -12.06 -14.49 0.23
C GLY A 238 -12.00 -14.77 1.72
N ALA A 239 -10.95 -15.48 2.16
CA ALA A 239 -10.67 -15.75 3.57
C ALA A 239 -9.17 -15.72 3.89
N PHE A 240 -8.80 -15.02 4.97
CA PHE A 240 -7.43 -14.95 5.52
C PHE A 240 -7.15 -16.08 6.54
#